data_AF-C5YLT8-F1
#
_entry.id   AF-C5YLT8-F1
#
_cell.length_a   1.000
_cell.length_b   1.000
_cell.length_c   1.000
_cell.angle_alpha   90.00
_cell.angle_beta   90.00
_cell.angle_gamma   90.00
#
_symmetry.space_group_name_H-M   'P 1'
#
loop_
_entity.id
_entity.type
_entity.pdbx_description
1 polymer ?
#
loop_
_entity_poly.entity_id
_entity_poly.type
_entity_poly.pdbx_seq_one_letter_code
_entity_poly.pdbx_strand_id
1 'polypeptide(L)'
;MASEEMKATEVAALLDLKPHPEGGFYAETFRDGSVTLTTSQLPPHYKVDRAVSTAIYFLLPAGSVSRLHRIPCAETWHFYKGEPLTVFELHDDGHIDLTVIGPHLEAGQRPQYTVPPNVWFGSFPTLDVESFASDGSVLVKSRKRDPELHYSLVGCTCAPGFQYEDFEMAKFEDVSSIAPKAEPFLKFLIPSTE
;
A
#
# COMPACT_ATOMS: atom_id res chain seq x y z
N MET A 1 -8.01 30.38 8.06
CA MET A 1 -6.56 30.42 7.82
C MET A 1 -6.22 29.13 7.11
N ALA A 2 -5.80 29.18 5.85
CA ALA A 2 -5.30 27.99 5.17
C ALA A 2 -4.09 27.51 5.98
N SER A 3 -4.13 26.31 6.53
CA SER A 3 -2.94 25.70 7.13
C SER A 3 -1.88 25.66 6.03
N GLU A 4 -0.70 26.24 6.27
CA GLU A 4 0.44 26.02 5.38
C GLU A 4 0.59 24.51 5.14
N GLU A 5 0.68 24.11 3.88
CA GLU A 5 0.83 22.70 3.52
C GLU A 5 2.18 22.20 4.04
N MET A 6 2.13 21.35 5.07
CA MET A 6 3.31 20.74 5.68
C MET A 6 4.02 19.81 4.70
N LYS A 7 5.35 19.82 4.72
CA LYS A 7 6.17 18.93 3.90
C LYS A 7 6.08 17.47 4.35
N ALA A 8 6.31 16.54 3.43
CA ALA A 8 6.38 15.11 3.72
C ALA A 8 7.35 14.79 4.87
N THR A 9 8.55 15.37 4.87
CA THR A 9 9.55 15.17 5.94
C THR A 9 9.14 15.76 7.29
N GLU A 10 8.40 16.87 7.30
CA GLU A 10 7.87 17.46 8.53
C GLU A 10 6.79 16.57 9.14
N VAL A 11 5.88 16.04 8.31
CA VAL A 11 4.89 15.05 8.75
C VAL A 11 5.58 13.80 9.28
N ALA A 12 6.56 13.26 8.55
CA ALA A 12 7.31 12.08 8.98
C ALA A 12 8.01 12.30 10.34
N ALA A 13 8.63 13.46 10.54
CA ALA A 13 9.29 13.80 11.79
C ALA A 13 8.30 13.94 12.96
N LEU A 14 7.15 14.57 12.75
CA LEU A 14 6.13 14.76 13.79
C LEU A 14 5.44 13.46 14.22
N LEU A 15 5.36 12.48 13.32
CA LEU A 15 4.76 11.17 13.59
C LEU A 15 5.79 10.05 13.87
N ASP A 16 7.08 10.40 13.99
CA ASP A 16 8.20 9.45 14.18
C ASP A 16 8.22 8.32 13.14
N LEU A 17 7.93 8.65 11.88
CA LEU A 17 7.91 7.68 10.79
C LEU A 17 9.34 7.31 10.37
N LYS A 18 9.54 6.01 10.12
CA LYS A 18 10.81 5.44 9.65
C LYS A 18 10.65 4.93 8.22
N PRO A 19 11.71 4.88 7.39
CA PRO A 19 11.62 4.29 6.06
C PRO A 19 11.08 2.85 6.12
N HIS A 20 10.09 2.51 5.28
CA HIS A 20 9.55 1.15 5.18
C HIS A 20 10.29 0.34 4.10
N PRO A 21 10.54 -0.97 4.28
CA PRO A 21 11.25 -1.80 3.30
C PRO A 21 10.63 -1.82 1.90
N GLU A 22 9.31 -1.63 1.80
CA GLU A 22 8.58 -1.62 0.53
C GLU A 22 8.57 -0.24 -0.16
N GLY A 23 9.09 0.80 0.50
CA GLY A 23 9.00 2.19 0.07
C GLY A 23 8.08 3.03 0.96
N GLY A 24 8.28 4.35 0.96
CA GLY A 24 7.59 5.26 1.88
C GLY A 24 8.13 5.21 3.31
N PHE A 25 7.34 5.73 4.25
CA PHE A 25 7.64 5.81 5.67
C PHE A 25 6.49 5.25 6.50
N TYR A 26 6.77 4.64 7.64
CA TYR A 26 5.75 4.06 8.51
C TYR A 26 6.11 4.17 9.99
N ALA A 27 5.09 4.04 10.85
CA ALA A 27 5.27 3.79 12.27
C ALA A 27 4.11 2.93 12.79
N GLU A 28 4.42 1.86 13.54
CA GLU A 28 3.39 1.09 14.24
C GLU A 28 2.86 1.90 15.43
N THR A 29 1.55 2.14 15.44
CA THR A 29 0.87 2.97 16.45
C THR A 29 0.05 2.12 17.42
N PHE A 30 -0.28 0.88 17.02
CA PHE A 30 -1.09 -0.02 17.83
C PHE A 30 -0.74 -1.48 17.54
N ARG A 31 -0.68 -2.28 18.60
CA ARG A 31 -0.63 -3.75 18.56
C ARG A 31 -1.44 -4.30 19.72
N ASP A 32 -2.48 -5.06 19.40
CA ASP A 32 -3.38 -5.61 20.41
C ASP A 32 -2.78 -6.86 21.07
N GLY A 33 -2.10 -6.65 22.20
CA GLY A 33 -1.56 -7.72 23.04
C GLY A 33 -2.54 -8.33 24.04
N SER A 34 -3.84 -7.97 24.00
CA SER A 34 -4.83 -8.49 24.95
C SER A 34 -5.13 -9.98 24.76
N VAL A 35 -5.00 -10.47 23.52
CA VAL A 35 -5.18 -11.88 23.15
C VAL A 35 -4.12 -12.27 22.13
N THR A 36 -3.52 -13.45 22.32
CA THR A 36 -2.65 -14.09 21.34
C THR A 36 -3.46 -15.13 20.57
N LEU A 37 -3.56 -14.95 19.25
CA LEU A 37 -4.12 -15.95 18.33
C LEU A 37 -3.02 -16.93 17.97
N THR A 38 -3.16 -18.19 18.39
CA THR A 38 -2.14 -19.20 18.13
C THR A 38 -2.22 -19.66 16.67
N THR A 39 -1.09 -20.00 16.07
CA THR A 39 -1.00 -20.57 14.70
C THR A 39 -1.98 -21.71 14.46
N SER A 40 -2.25 -22.55 15.46
CA SER A 40 -3.23 -23.65 15.40
C SER A 40 -4.69 -23.20 15.19
N GLN A 41 -5.01 -21.93 15.46
CA GLN A 41 -6.32 -21.31 15.27
C GLN A 41 -6.39 -20.46 13.99
N LEU A 42 -5.26 -20.28 13.31
CA LEU A 42 -5.13 -19.43 12.13
C LEU A 42 -5.07 -20.27 10.84
N PRO A 43 -5.43 -19.68 9.68
CA PRO A 43 -5.19 -20.31 8.39
C PRO A 43 -3.72 -20.72 8.18
N PRO A 44 -3.43 -21.74 7.35
CA PRO A 44 -2.06 -22.27 7.17
C PRO A 44 -1.02 -21.28 6.65
N HIS A 45 -1.44 -20.14 6.09
CA HIS A 45 -0.54 -19.09 5.57
C HIS A 45 0.13 -18.26 6.68
N TYR A 46 -0.37 -18.32 7.92
CA TYR A 46 0.24 -17.66 9.07
C TYR A 46 1.36 -18.50 9.66
N LYS A 47 2.60 -18.00 9.61
CA LYS A 47 3.79 -18.77 10.04
C LYS A 47 4.09 -18.62 11.54
N VAL A 48 3.53 -17.60 12.19
CA VAL A 48 3.72 -17.31 13.63
C VAL A 48 2.44 -16.78 14.25
N ASP A 49 2.33 -16.89 15.58
CA ASP A 49 1.21 -16.41 16.37
C ASP A 49 0.95 -14.91 16.13
N ARG A 50 -0.31 -14.49 16.31
CA ARG A 50 -0.77 -13.14 15.98
C ARG A 50 -1.28 -12.40 17.21
N ALA A 51 -0.98 -11.11 17.25
CA ALA A 51 -1.83 -10.15 17.95
C ALA A 51 -3.21 -10.10 17.26
N VAL A 52 -4.26 -9.68 17.97
CA VAL A 52 -5.61 -9.59 17.36
C VAL A 52 -5.60 -8.64 16.17
N SER A 53 -4.91 -7.51 16.30
CA SER A 53 -4.73 -6.55 15.22
C SER A 53 -3.53 -5.65 15.45
N THR A 54 -3.11 -4.96 14.39
CA THR A 54 -2.09 -3.90 14.41
C THR A 54 -2.57 -2.71 13.61
N ALA A 55 -2.10 -1.51 13.94
CA ALA A 55 -2.29 -0.33 13.11
C ALA A 55 -0.97 0.42 12.93
N ILE A 56 -0.79 1.02 11.76
CA ILE A 56 0.35 1.86 11.42
C ILE A 56 -0.11 3.20 10.85
N TYR A 57 0.73 4.22 10.98
CA TYR A 57 0.77 5.30 9.99
C TYR A 57 1.64 4.88 8.82
N PHE A 58 1.25 5.27 7.61
CA PHE A 58 2.03 5.10 6.39
C PHE A 58 2.00 6.40 5.56
N LEU A 59 3.17 6.86 5.12
CA LEU A 59 3.34 8.05 4.31
C LEU A 59 4.08 7.70 3.03
N LEU A 60 3.50 8.04 1.89
CA LEU A 60 4.09 7.79 0.57
C LEU A 60 4.27 9.11 -0.19
N PRO A 61 5.52 9.57 -0.40
CA PRO A 61 5.81 10.74 -1.22
C PRO A 61 5.66 10.45 -2.71
N ALA A 62 5.38 11.49 -3.50
CA ALA A 62 5.37 11.41 -4.96
C ALA A 62 6.70 10.87 -5.51
N GLY A 63 6.61 10.07 -6.58
CA GLY A 63 7.75 9.37 -7.17
C GLY A 63 8.21 8.12 -6.40
N SER A 64 7.59 7.82 -5.25
CA SER A 64 7.78 6.56 -4.53
C SER A 64 6.62 5.60 -4.79
N VAL A 65 6.84 4.32 -4.52
CA VAL A 65 5.80 3.29 -4.54
C VAL A 65 5.88 2.47 -3.26
N SER A 66 4.75 1.96 -2.79
CA SER A 66 4.72 0.76 -1.96
C SER A 66 4.80 -0.42 -2.92
N ARG A 67 5.94 -1.13 -2.86
CA ARG A 67 6.25 -2.22 -3.79
C ARG A 67 5.22 -3.33 -3.70
N LEU A 68 5.03 -4.05 -4.80
CA LEU A 68 4.07 -5.15 -4.86
C LEU A 68 4.45 -6.25 -3.86
N HIS A 69 3.55 -6.56 -2.94
CA HIS A 69 3.74 -7.53 -1.88
C HIS A 69 2.42 -8.25 -1.56
N ARG A 70 2.49 -9.27 -0.69
CA ARG A 70 1.35 -10.05 -0.26
C ARG A 70 1.49 -10.41 1.21
N ILE A 71 0.36 -10.37 1.91
CA ILE A 71 0.24 -10.73 3.33
C ILE A 71 -1.03 -11.55 3.56
N PRO A 72 -1.07 -12.43 4.58
CA PRO A 72 -2.22 -13.30 4.83
C PRO A 72 -3.35 -12.61 5.60
N CYS A 73 -3.13 -11.43 6.17
CA CYS A 73 -4.18 -10.65 6.83
C CYS A 73 -4.92 -9.75 5.85
N ALA A 74 -6.18 -9.43 6.17
CA ALA A 74 -6.86 -8.33 5.53
C ALA A 74 -6.22 -7.02 6.01
N GLU A 75 -5.98 -6.09 5.10
CA GLU A 75 -5.42 -4.79 5.44
C GLU A 75 -6.38 -3.67 5.03
N THR A 76 -6.84 -2.91 6.03
CA THR A 76 -7.71 -1.76 5.83
C THR A 76 -6.91 -0.48 5.81
N TRP A 77 -7.00 0.24 4.71
CA TRP A 77 -6.36 1.52 4.46
C TRP A 77 -7.34 2.66 4.76
N HIS A 78 -6.84 3.72 5.40
CA HIS A 78 -7.60 4.89 5.83
C HIS A 78 -6.91 6.17 5.35
N PHE A 79 -7.58 6.97 4.54
CA PHE A 79 -7.06 8.26 4.13
C PHE A 79 -7.05 9.26 5.29
N TYR A 80 -5.91 9.91 5.54
CA TYR A 80 -5.78 10.95 6.57
C TYR A 80 -5.47 12.33 6.00
N LYS A 81 -4.48 12.45 5.11
CA LYS A 81 -4.03 13.75 4.59
C LYS A 81 -3.27 13.61 3.27
N GLY A 82 -3.27 14.69 2.48
CA GLY A 82 -2.44 14.82 1.28
C GLY A 82 -3.24 14.55 0.02
N GLU A 83 -2.57 13.97 -0.97
CA GLU A 83 -3.16 13.60 -2.26
C GLU A 83 -3.72 12.17 -2.22
N PRO A 84 -4.65 11.81 -3.11
CA PRO A 84 -5.18 10.45 -3.17
C PRO A 84 -4.09 9.43 -3.51
N LEU A 85 -4.22 8.23 -2.98
CA LEU A 85 -3.35 7.07 -3.17
C LEU A 85 -4.09 6.00 -3.97
N THR A 86 -3.48 5.41 -5.00
CA THR A 86 -4.06 4.26 -5.69
C THR A 86 -3.48 2.98 -5.11
N VAL A 87 -4.35 2.06 -4.69
CA VAL A 87 -4.02 0.67 -4.38
C VAL A 87 -4.23 -0.16 -5.65
N PHE A 88 -3.17 -0.84 -6.08
CA PHE A 88 -3.19 -1.82 -7.15
C PHE A 88 -3.29 -3.21 -6.52
N GLU A 89 -4.21 -4.03 -7.00
CA GLU A 89 -4.39 -5.42 -6.61
C GLU A 89 -4.30 -6.31 -7.84
N LEU A 90 -3.57 -7.42 -7.71
CA LEU A 90 -3.47 -8.49 -8.69
C LEU A 90 -3.92 -9.80 -8.03
N HIS A 91 -4.98 -10.38 -8.56
CA HIS A 91 -5.54 -11.64 -8.11
C HIS A 91 -4.90 -12.82 -8.84
N ASP A 92 -4.99 -14.02 -8.25
CA ASP A 92 -4.37 -15.24 -8.80
C ASP A 92 -4.96 -15.68 -10.16
N ASP A 93 -6.14 -15.17 -10.53
CA ASP A 93 -6.76 -15.39 -11.84
C ASP A 93 -6.35 -14.35 -12.90
N GLY A 94 -5.46 -13.42 -12.54
CA GLY A 94 -4.99 -12.32 -13.38
C GLY A 94 -5.92 -11.11 -13.42
N HIS A 95 -7.01 -11.10 -12.66
CA HIS A 95 -7.86 -9.91 -12.48
C HIS A 95 -7.08 -8.81 -11.75
N ILE A 96 -7.36 -7.56 -12.14
CA ILE A 96 -6.70 -6.38 -11.58
C ILE A 96 -7.77 -5.42 -11.06
N ASP A 97 -7.60 -4.99 -9.82
CA ASP A 97 -8.36 -3.89 -9.23
C ASP A 97 -7.45 -2.69 -8.97
N LEU A 98 -7.99 -1.50 -9.21
CA LEU A 98 -7.34 -0.22 -8.97
C LEU A 98 -8.28 0.65 -8.14
N THR A 99 -8.03 0.69 -6.84
CA THR A 99 -8.87 1.44 -5.90
C THR A 99 -8.19 2.74 -5.49
N VAL A 100 -8.86 3.86 -5.71
CA VAL A 100 -8.34 5.18 -5.31
C VAL A 100 -8.81 5.52 -3.89
N ILE A 101 -7.85 5.62 -2.98
CA ILE A 101 -8.03 6.01 -1.59
C ILE A 101 -7.87 7.53 -1.47
N GLY A 102 -8.92 8.19 -1.00
CA GLY A 102 -8.95 9.65 -0.91
C GLY A 102 -10.31 10.20 -0.49
N PRO A 103 -10.42 11.52 -0.25
CA PRO A 103 -11.59 12.12 0.37
C PRO A 103 -12.72 12.44 -0.62
N HIS A 104 -12.47 12.43 -1.94
CA HIS A 104 -13.42 12.92 -2.95
C HIS A 104 -14.37 11.83 -3.44
N LEU A 105 -15.49 11.65 -2.73
CA LEU A 105 -16.48 10.59 -3.01
C LEU A 105 -17.11 10.69 -4.40
N GLU A 106 -17.39 11.91 -4.86
CA GLU A 106 -17.95 12.22 -6.18
C GLU A 106 -17.02 11.83 -7.33
N ALA A 107 -15.71 11.77 -7.07
CA ALA A 107 -14.70 11.29 -8.01
C ALA A 107 -14.48 9.77 -7.92
N GLY A 108 -15.30 9.05 -7.14
CA GLY A 108 -15.17 7.61 -6.93
C GLY A 108 -14.12 7.21 -5.89
N GLN A 109 -13.45 8.16 -5.25
CA GLN A 109 -12.46 7.86 -4.21
C GLN A 109 -13.13 7.27 -2.97
N ARG A 110 -12.35 6.51 -2.19
CA ARG A 110 -12.82 5.90 -0.94
C ARG A 110 -11.90 6.33 0.21
N PRO A 111 -12.42 7.00 1.25
CA PRO A 111 -11.61 7.33 2.42
C PRO A 111 -11.14 6.09 3.18
N GLN A 112 -11.80 4.95 2.97
CA GLN A 112 -11.43 3.67 3.54
C GLN A 112 -11.61 2.55 2.50
N TYR A 113 -10.67 1.62 2.48
CA TYR A 113 -10.72 0.44 1.63
C TYR A 113 -9.98 -0.73 2.28
N THR A 114 -10.42 -1.96 2.02
CA THR A 114 -9.78 -3.17 2.59
C THR A 114 -9.30 -4.07 1.48
N VAL A 115 -7.99 -4.29 1.42
CA VAL A 115 -7.38 -5.31 0.58
C VAL A 115 -7.64 -6.69 1.22
N PRO A 116 -8.18 -7.67 0.48
CA PRO A 116 -8.40 -9.00 1.01
C PRO A 116 -7.08 -9.74 1.36
N PRO A 117 -7.14 -10.73 2.27
CA PRO A 117 -6.04 -11.65 2.53
C PRO A 117 -5.45 -12.28 1.27
N ASN A 118 -4.13 -12.44 1.23
CA ASN A 118 -3.40 -13.19 0.20
C ASN A 118 -3.56 -12.66 -1.24
N VAL A 119 -3.91 -11.39 -1.40
CA VAL A 119 -3.88 -10.70 -2.71
C VAL A 119 -2.50 -10.07 -2.90
N TRP A 120 -1.96 -10.06 -4.12
CA TRP A 120 -0.79 -9.25 -4.44
C TRP A 120 -1.22 -7.79 -4.56
N PHE A 121 -0.65 -6.90 -3.76
CA PHE A 121 -1.01 -5.50 -3.81
C PHE A 121 0.17 -4.58 -3.56
N GLY A 122 0.03 -3.35 -4.02
CA GLY A 122 0.99 -2.28 -3.84
C GLY A 122 0.27 -0.96 -4.01
N SER A 123 0.96 0.16 -3.78
CA SER A 123 0.33 1.47 -3.92
C SER A 123 1.26 2.53 -4.45
N PHE A 124 0.67 3.58 -5.00
CA PHE A 124 1.38 4.74 -5.53
C PHE A 124 0.52 5.99 -5.39
N PRO A 125 1.11 7.19 -5.23
CA PRO A 125 0.34 8.43 -5.25
C PRO A 125 -0.40 8.55 -6.58
N THR A 126 -1.73 8.69 -6.55
CA THR A 126 -2.61 8.55 -7.73
C THR A 126 -2.16 9.45 -8.88
N LEU A 127 -1.71 10.66 -8.55
CA LEU A 127 -1.32 11.70 -9.49
C LEU A 127 0.09 11.48 -10.08
N ASP A 128 0.83 10.44 -9.70
CA ASP A 128 2.06 10.01 -10.39
C ASP A 128 1.78 9.26 -11.69
N VAL A 129 0.51 8.88 -11.93
CA VAL A 129 0.07 8.23 -13.16
C VAL A 129 -0.96 9.13 -13.84
N GLU A 130 -0.68 9.54 -15.06
CA GLU A 130 -1.54 10.41 -15.87
C GLU A 130 -2.73 9.64 -16.44
N SER A 131 -2.48 8.41 -16.90
CA SER A 131 -3.51 7.52 -17.42
C SER A 131 -3.05 6.07 -17.41
N PHE A 132 -4.02 5.15 -17.39
CA PHE A 132 -3.78 3.72 -17.48
C PHE A 132 -4.96 3.00 -18.13
N ALA A 133 -4.71 1.79 -18.63
CA ALA A 133 -5.78 0.88 -19.04
C ALA A 133 -6.23 0.01 -17.86
N SER A 134 -7.52 -0.27 -17.75
CA SER A 134 -8.08 -1.03 -16.63
C SER A 134 -7.59 -2.48 -16.58
N ASP A 135 -7.10 -3.04 -17.69
CA ASP A 135 -6.48 -4.36 -17.76
C ASP A 135 -4.95 -4.35 -17.48
N GLY A 136 -4.42 -3.21 -17.03
CA GLY A 136 -3.00 -3.02 -16.71
C GLY A 136 -2.08 -2.88 -17.92
N SER A 137 -2.60 -2.98 -19.15
CA SER A 137 -1.77 -3.00 -20.38
C SER A 137 -1.07 -1.69 -20.71
N VAL A 138 -1.50 -0.59 -20.10
CA VAL A 138 -0.96 0.75 -20.31
C VAL A 138 -0.80 1.44 -18.96
N LEU A 139 0.36 2.06 -18.75
CA LEU A 139 0.63 2.99 -17.66
C LEU A 139 1.45 4.16 -18.22
N VAL A 140 0.89 5.37 -18.14
CA VAL A 140 1.57 6.60 -18.52
C VAL A 140 1.89 7.38 -17.24
N LYS A 141 3.17 7.53 -16.94
CA LYS A 141 3.63 8.29 -15.77
C LYS A 141 3.41 9.79 -15.98
N SER A 142 2.97 10.47 -14.94
CA SER A 142 2.97 11.93 -14.87
C SER A 142 4.40 12.47 -14.91
N ARG A 143 4.50 13.79 -15.13
CA ARG A 143 5.77 14.51 -14.95
C ARG A 143 6.25 14.37 -13.50
N LYS A 144 7.57 14.38 -13.29
CA LYS A 144 8.16 14.34 -11.94
C LYS A 144 7.59 15.46 -11.08
N ARG A 145 7.19 15.10 -9.86
CA ARG A 145 6.58 16.00 -8.86
C ARG A 145 7.51 16.10 -7.66
N ASP A 146 7.38 17.19 -6.90
CA ASP A 146 8.20 17.42 -5.71
C ASP A 146 7.72 16.49 -4.57
N PRO A 147 8.54 15.50 -4.12
CA PRO A 147 8.14 14.57 -3.06
C PRO A 147 7.92 15.26 -1.71
N GLU A 148 8.48 16.45 -1.48
CA GLU A 148 8.26 17.18 -0.24
C GLU A 148 6.86 17.82 -0.19
N LEU A 149 6.32 18.19 -1.35
CA LEU A 149 5.03 18.90 -1.46
C LEU A 149 3.87 17.95 -1.79
N HIS A 150 4.15 16.83 -2.44
CA HIS A 150 3.16 15.87 -2.90
C HIS A 150 3.35 14.53 -2.19
N TYR A 151 2.41 14.15 -1.34
CA TYR A 151 2.42 12.88 -0.61
C TYR A 151 1.01 12.44 -0.23
N SER A 152 0.87 11.17 0.16
CA SER A 152 -0.32 10.63 0.78
C SER A 152 0.03 10.12 2.19
N LEU A 153 -0.69 10.59 3.20
CA LEU A 153 -0.67 10.04 4.56
C LEU A 153 -1.93 9.21 4.75
N VAL A 154 -1.73 7.95 5.10
CA VAL A 154 -2.78 6.98 5.37
C VAL A 154 -2.51 6.24 6.67
N GLY A 155 -3.51 5.54 7.18
CA GLY A 155 -3.35 4.51 8.21
C GLY A 155 -3.66 3.15 7.63
N CYS A 156 -2.91 2.13 8.05
CA CYS A 156 -3.20 0.75 7.67
C CYS A 156 -3.46 -0.08 8.92
N THR A 157 -4.55 -0.85 8.91
CA THR A 157 -4.95 -1.74 10.00
C THR A 157 -4.97 -3.18 9.49
N CYS A 158 -4.21 -4.05 10.13
CA CYS A 158 -4.19 -5.49 9.82
C CYS A 158 -4.91 -6.26 10.92
N ALA A 159 -5.80 -7.18 10.53
CA ALA A 159 -6.44 -8.12 11.44
C ALA A 159 -6.59 -9.50 10.76
N PRO A 160 -6.02 -10.59 11.30
CA PRO A 160 -5.02 -10.66 12.39
C PRO A 160 -3.82 -9.71 12.22
N GLY A 161 -3.16 -9.36 13.33
CA GLY A 161 -2.06 -8.39 13.33
C GLY A 161 -0.90 -8.73 12.39
N PHE A 162 -0.23 -7.71 11.87
CA PHE A 162 0.89 -7.87 10.95
C PHE A 162 2.12 -8.49 11.63
N GLN A 163 2.83 -9.34 10.89
CA GLN A 163 4.17 -9.84 11.21
C GLN A 163 5.00 -10.00 9.93
N TYR A 164 6.30 -9.72 10.03
CA TYR A 164 7.21 -9.75 8.88
C TYR A 164 7.46 -11.16 8.34
N GLU A 165 7.31 -12.20 9.15
CA GLU A 165 7.53 -13.60 8.74
C GLU A 165 6.59 -14.01 7.59
N ASP A 166 5.41 -13.39 7.50
CA ASP A 166 4.43 -13.67 6.46
C ASP A 166 4.47 -12.68 5.30
N PHE A 167 5.32 -11.65 5.39
CA PHE A 167 5.42 -10.62 4.37
C PHE A 167 6.18 -11.14 3.15
N GLU A 168 5.49 -11.21 2.02
CA GLU A 168 6.04 -11.71 0.76
C GLU A 168 6.21 -10.56 -0.23
N MET A 169 7.45 -10.23 -0.59
CA MET A 169 7.73 -9.27 -1.67
C MET A 169 7.64 -9.97 -3.03
N ALA A 170 6.93 -9.36 -3.98
CA ALA A 170 6.76 -9.95 -5.31
C ALA A 170 8.09 -9.99 -6.07
N LYS A 171 8.31 -11.09 -6.80
CA LYS A 171 9.33 -11.16 -7.86
C LYS A 171 8.63 -11.00 -9.20
N PHE A 172 9.23 -10.22 -10.09
CA PHE A 172 8.65 -9.92 -11.40
C PHE A 172 8.26 -11.19 -12.17
N GLU A 173 9.12 -12.22 -12.18
CA GLU A 173 8.87 -13.49 -12.86
C GLU A 173 7.59 -14.19 -12.36
N ASP A 174 7.37 -14.17 -11.04
CA ASP A 174 6.22 -14.84 -10.42
C ASP A 174 4.91 -14.17 -10.85
N VAL A 175 4.82 -12.83 -10.72
CA VAL A 175 3.58 -12.08 -10.99
C VAL A 175 3.34 -11.79 -12.47
N SER A 176 4.40 -11.74 -13.29
CA SER A 176 4.26 -11.58 -14.74
C SER A 176 3.67 -12.83 -15.40
N SER A 177 3.85 -14.01 -14.79
CA SER A 177 3.19 -15.23 -15.25
C SER A 177 1.67 -15.20 -15.02
N ILE A 178 1.22 -14.50 -13.96
CA ILE A 178 -0.19 -14.34 -13.59
C ILE A 178 -0.86 -13.31 -14.50
N ALA A 179 -0.26 -12.13 -14.67
CA ALA A 179 -0.79 -11.04 -15.49
C ALA A 179 0.25 -10.51 -16.49
N PRO A 180 0.53 -11.23 -17.58
CA PRO A 180 1.56 -10.83 -18.56
C PRO A 180 1.25 -9.50 -19.24
N LYS A 181 -0.03 -9.14 -19.38
CA LYS A 181 -0.45 -7.85 -19.95
C LYS A 181 -0.12 -6.67 -19.03
N ALA A 182 -0.06 -6.88 -17.72
CA ALA A 182 0.15 -5.82 -16.74
C ALA A 182 1.63 -5.46 -16.53
N GLU A 183 2.53 -5.92 -17.40
CA GLU A 183 3.97 -5.63 -17.35
C GLU A 183 4.32 -4.16 -17.05
N PRO A 184 3.63 -3.13 -17.61
CA PRO A 184 3.90 -1.73 -17.25
C PRO A 184 3.72 -1.42 -15.77
N PHE A 185 2.65 -1.94 -15.14
CA PHE A 185 2.41 -1.80 -13.70
C PHE A 185 3.39 -2.62 -12.89
N LEU A 186 3.67 -3.87 -13.31
CA LEU A 186 4.61 -4.74 -12.60
C LEU A 186 6.02 -4.14 -12.58
N LYS A 187 6.50 -3.57 -13.68
CA LYS A 187 7.78 -2.84 -13.74
C LYS A 187 7.77 -1.56 -12.90
N PHE A 188 6.62 -0.93 -12.74
CA PHE A 188 6.48 0.28 -11.94
C PHE A 188 6.48 -0.02 -10.44
N LEU A 189 5.79 -1.07 -10.01
CA LEU A 189 5.65 -1.48 -8.60
C LEU A 189 6.75 -2.44 -8.13
N ILE A 190 7.54 -2.99 -9.06
CA ILE A 190 8.72 -3.81 -8.77
C ILE A 190 9.93 -3.16 -9.47
N PRO A 191 10.38 -1.97 -8.99
CA PRO A 191 11.53 -1.31 -9.57
C PRO A 191 12.77 -2.21 -9.45
N SER A 192 13.54 -2.31 -10.54
CA SER A 192 14.81 -3.02 -10.56
C SER A 192 15.72 -2.46 -9.45
N THR A 193 16.38 -3.34 -8.69
CA THR A 193 17.50 -2.92 -7.85
C THR A 193 18.63 -2.46 -8.76
N GLU A 194 18.95 -1.17 -8.74
CA GLU A 194 20.20 -0.65 -9.31
C GLU A 194 21.42 -1.25 -8.61
#